data_AF-A0A5N5T8M9-F1
#
_entry.id   AF-A0A5N5T8M9-F1
#
_cell.length_a   1.000
_cell.length_b   1.000
_cell.length_c   1.000
_cell.angle_alpha   90.00
_cell.angle_beta   90.00
_cell.angle_gamma   90.00
#
_symmetry.space_group_name_H-M   'P 1'
#
loop_
_entity.id
_entity.type
_entity.pdbx_description
1 polymer ?
#
loop_
_entity_poly.entity_id
_entity_poly.type
_entity_poly.pdbx_seq_one_letter_code
_entity_poly.pdbx_strand_id
1 'polypeptide(L)'
;MELPYSGLPRPFNMRSGKMRRAIDIPLVKTWSREHCPPGQPVKQAMAKIMKANPAPYVLRERIRKGLQLYSSEPTEPYLSSQNYGELFSNQIIWFVDVTNVYRVTIHKTFEGNLTTKPINFHF
;
A
#
# COMPACT_ATOMS: atom_id res chain seq x y z
N MET A 1 24.33 -2.68 13.67
CA MET A 1 23.13 -2.92 12.84
C MET A 1 22.31 -1.64 12.89
N GLU A 2 22.49 -0.76 11.90
CA GLU A 2 21.86 0.56 11.92
C GLU A 2 20.34 0.44 11.74
N LEU A 3 19.58 1.13 12.58
CA LEU A 3 18.12 1.13 12.51
C LEU A 3 17.69 1.92 11.25
N PRO A 4 16.76 1.41 10.42
CA PRO A 4 16.38 2.01 9.12
C PRO A 4 15.60 3.34 9.21
N TYR A 5 15.68 4.05 10.35
CA TYR A 5 14.86 5.23 10.67
C TYR A 5 15.69 6.44 11.13
N SER A 6 17.02 6.33 11.20
CA SER A 6 17.92 7.39 11.72
C SER A 6 18.00 8.63 10.81
N GLY A 7 17.71 8.51 9.52
CA GLY A 7 17.79 9.61 8.54
C GLY A 7 16.49 10.37 8.29
N LEU A 8 15.39 10.04 8.97
CA LEU A 8 14.08 10.68 8.72
C LEU A 8 13.85 11.87 9.69
N PRO A 9 13.20 12.96 9.23
CA PRO A 9 12.80 14.07 10.10
C PRO A 9 11.70 13.64 11.09
N ARG A 10 11.64 14.24 12.29
CA ARG A 10 10.46 14.11 13.17
C ARG A 10 9.20 14.61 12.44
N PRO A 11 8.04 13.92 12.50
CA PRO A 11 7.69 12.78 13.35
C PRO A 11 7.97 11.39 12.75
N PHE A 12 8.53 11.28 11.54
CA PHE A 12 8.67 10.03 10.79
C PHE A 12 9.79 9.10 11.29
N ASN A 13 10.69 9.61 12.12
CA ASN A 13 11.70 8.82 12.83
C ASN A 13 11.20 8.21 14.15
N MET A 14 9.94 8.47 14.54
CA MET A 14 9.38 7.96 15.80
C MET A 14 8.71 6.61 15.59
N ARG A 15 8.96 5.66 16.50
CA ARG A 15 8.26 4.36 16.53
C ARG A 15 6.87 4.43 17.19
N SER A 16 6.54 5.54 17.86
CA SER A 16 5.24 5.79 18.50
C SER A 16 4.87 7.28 18.50
N GLY A 17 3.57 7.58 18.36
CA GLY A 17 3.02 8.93 18.22
C GLY A 17 1.68 8.92 17.46
N LYS A 18 0.96 10.06 17.42
CA LYS A 18 -0.34 10.19 16.72
C LYS A 18 -0.25 10.04 15.19
N MET A 19 0.95 10.18 14.62
CA MET A 19 1.21 9.86 13.23
C MET A 19 1.86 8.47 13.14
N ARG A 20 1.03 7.44 13.10
CA ARG A 20 1.47 6.09 12.70
C ARG A 20 1.67 6.13 11.20
N ARG A 21 2.75 5.54 10.66
CA ARG A 21 2.75 5.14 9.23
C ARG A 21 1.42 4.41 9.01
N ALA A 22 0.72 4.72 7.91
CA ALA A 22 -0.39 3.93 7.43
C ALA A 22 0.15 2.58 6.94
N ILE A 23 0.61 1.76 7.89
CA ILE A 23 0.95 0.36 7.74
C ILE A 23 0.13 -0.26 8.87
N ASP A 24 -0.81 -1.09 8.46
CA ASP A 24 -1.92 -1.60 9.24
C ASP A 24 -3.15 -0.68 9.30
N ILE A 25 -3.55 -0.13 8.14
CA ILE A 25 -4.99 -0.11 7.85
C ILE A 25 -5.45 -1.58 7.94
N PRO A 26 -6.53 -1.92 8.65
CA PRO A 26 -6.95 -3.29 8.94
C PRO A 26 -7.44 -4.08 7.70
N LEU A 27 -6.79 -3.95 6.54
CA LEU A 27 -7.08 -4.71 5.34
C LEU A 27 -6.71 -6.19 5.46
N VAL A 28 -5.81 -6.56 6.39
CA VAL A 28 -5.31 -7.95 6.52
C VAL A 28 -5.93 -8.69 7.71
N LYS A 29 -6.44 -7.99 8.73
CA LYS A 29 -6.87 -8.62 9.99
C LYS A 29 -8.23 -9.29 9.90
N THR A 30 -9.10 -8.84 9.00
CA THR A 30 -10.42 -9.44 8.76
C THR A 30 -10.28 -10.77 8.02
N TRP A 31 -9.40 -10.81 7.01
CA TRP A 31 -9.14 -12.02 6.21
C TRP A 31 -8.51 -13.15 7.05
N SER A 32 -7.60 -12.84 7.98
CA SER A 32 -6.97 -13.88 8.83
C SER A 32 -7.93 -14.57 9.81
N ARG A 33 -9.14 -14.04 9.99
CA ARG A 33 -10.19 -14.61 10.87
C ARG A 33 -11.35 -15.21 10.09
N GLU A 34 -11.31 -15.16 8.75
CA GLU A 34 -12.37 -15.65 7.90
C GLU A 34 -12.37 -17.19 7.92
N HIS A 35 -13.37 -17.76 8.59
CA HIS A 35 -13.56 -19.20 8.62
C HIS A 35 -14.23 -19.65 7.33
N CYS A 36 -13.87 -20.86 6.86
CA CYS A 36 -14.61 -21.49 5.78
C CYS A 36 -16.11 -21.54 6.13
N PRO A 37 -17.02 -21.21 5.20
CA PRO A 37 -18.46 -21.40 5.43
C PRO A 37 -18.72 -22.84 5.86
N PRO A 38 -19.47 -23.06 6.97
CA PRO A 38 -19.75 -24.40 7.45
C PRO A 38 -20.56 -25.18 6.41
N GLY A 39 -20.12 -26.40 6.09
CA GLY A 39 -20.79 -27.29 5.13
C GLY A 39 -20.18 -27.35 3.72
N GLN A 40 -19.13 -26.58 3.40
CA GLN A 40 -18.41 -26.76 2.13
C GLN A 40 -17.37 -27.90 2.20
N PRO A 41 -17.24 -28.73 1.15
CA PRO A 41 -16.15 -29.68 1.04
C PRO A 41 -14.79 -28.96 1.13
N VAL A 42 -13.87 -29.48 1.96
CA VAL A 42 -12.54 -28.88 2.21
C VAL A 42 -11.80 -28.52 0.92
N LYS A 43 -11.98 -29.30 -0.15
CA LYS A 43 -11.42 -29.04 -1.48
C LYS A 43 -11.89 -27.70 -2.08
N GLN A 44 -13.17 -27.37 -1.96
CA GLN A 44 -13.73 -26.12 -2.48
C GLN A 44 -13.31 -24.91 -1.63
N ALA A 45 -13.30 -25.10 -0.30
CA ALA A 45 -12.82 -24.10 0.64
C ALA A 45 -11.35 -23.71 0.37
N MET A 46 -10.49 -24.70 0.20
CA MET A 46 -9.07 -24.49 -0.06
C MET A 46 -8.85 -23.80 -1.42
N ALA A 47 -9.61 -24.16 -2.45
CA ALA A 47 -9.55 -23.47 -3.74
C ALA A 47 -9.92 -21.98 -3.64
N LYS A 48 -10.91 -21.63 -2.81
CA LYS A 48 -11.29 -20.23 -2.54
C LYS A 48 -10.18 -19.49 -1.80
N ILE A 49 -9.62 -20.08 -0.75
CA ILE A 49 -8.51 -19.50 0.02
C ILE A 49 -7.30 -19.25 -0.89
N MET A 50 -6.93 -20.20 -1.74
CA MET A 50 -5.75 -20.07 -2.62
C MET A 50 -5.90 -18.98 -3.70
N LYS A 51 -7.13 -18.55 -4.00
CA LYS A 51 -7.42 -17.47 -4.95
C LYS A 51 -7.62 -16.12 -4.27
N ALA A 52 -8.35 -16.08 -3.16
CA ALA A 52 -8.77 -14.83 -2.51
C ALA A 52 -7.79 -14.33 -1.44
N ASN A 53 -6.88 -15.17 -0.95
CA ASN A 53 -5.97 -14.80 0.11
C ASN A 53 -4.90 -13.79 -0.40
N PRO A 54 -4.80 -12.59 0.20
CA PRO A 54 -3.79 -11.59 -0.18
C PRO A 54 -2.35 -12.03 0.12
N ALA A 55 -2.12 -12.86 1.14
CA ALA A 55 -0.77 -13.27 1.54
C ALA A 55 -0.01 -14.10 0.47
N PRO A 56 -0.54 -15.21 -0.08
CA PRO A 56 0.08 -15.94 -1.17
C PRO A 56 0.08 -15.15 -2.48
N TYR A 57 -0.88 -14.24 -2.69
CA TYR A 57 -0.84 -13.32 -3.84
C TYR A 57 0.41 -12.42 -3.76
N VAL A 58 0.63 -11.73 -2.64
CA VAL A 58 1.81 -10.90 -2.42
C VAL A 58 3.10 -11.71 -2.51
N LEU A 59 3.11 -12.94 -1.97
CA LEU A 59 4.26 -13.82 -2.07
C LEU A 59 4.59 -14.17 -3.53
N ARG A 60 3.59 -14.56 -4.32
CA ARG A 60 3.75 -14.86 -5.76
C ARG A 60 4.28 -13.64 -6.51
N GLU A 61 3.72 -12.47 -6.25
CA GLU A 61 4.12 -11.23 -6.92
C GLU A 61 5.57 -10.83 -6.56
N ARG A 62 6.00 -11.04 -5.31
CA ARG A 62 7.39 -10.84 -4.90
C ARG A 62 8.35 -11.82 -5.59
N ILE A 63 7.99 -13.11 -5.67
CA ILE A 63 8.79 -14.12 -6.39
C ILE A 63 8.88 -13.76 -7.88
N ARG A 64 7.76 -13.40 -8.49
CA ARG A 64 7.68 -12.99 -9.90
C ARG A 64 8.60 -11.81 -10.20
N LYS A 65 8.55 -10.75 -9.38
CA LYS A 65 9.43 -9.59 -9.50
C LYS A 65 10.90 -9.94 -9.24
N GLY A 66 11.18 -10.78 -8.24
CA GLY A 66 12.53 -11.25 -7.94
C GLY A 66 13.16 -12.06 -9.07
N LEU A 67 12.35 -12.83 -9.80
CA LEU A 67 12.76 -13.60 -10.97
C LEU A 67 12.62 -12.84 -12.29
N GLN A 68 12.21 -11.56 -12.26
CA GLN A 68 12.00 -10.73 -13.45
C GLN A 68 11.02 -11.33 -14.49
N LEU A 69 10.05 -12.11 -14.03
CA LEU A 69 9.05 -12.74 -14.89
C LEU A 69 7.90 -11.77 -15.16
N TYR A 70 7.96 -10.97 -16.22
CA TYR A 70 6.87 -10.06 -16.57
C TYR A 70 5.82 -10.77 -17.42
N SER A 71 4.60 -10.92 -16.90
CA SER A 71 3.43 -11.35 -17.66
C SER A 71 2.48 -10.16 -17.84
N SER A 72 1.85 -10.06 -19.01
CA SER A 72 0.76 -9.12 -19.28
C SER A 72 -0.57 -9.65 -18.73
N GLU A 73 -0.60 -10.10 -17.48
CA GLU A 73 -1.86 -10.54 -16.87
C GLU A 73 -2.88 -9.39 -16.85
N PRO A 74 -4.19 -9.69 -16.98
CA PRO A 74 -5.22 -8.68 -16.90
C PRO A 74 -5.16 -8.03 -15.52
N THR A 75 -4.67 -6.79 -15.47
CA THR A 75 -4.78 -5.93 -14.30
C THR A 75 -6.26 -5.54 -14.15
N GLU A 76 -6.72 -5.32 -12.92
CA GLU A 76 -8.05 -4.71 -12.72
C GLU A 76 -8.17 -3.44 -13.58
N PRO A 77 -9.32 -3.21 -14.24
CA PRO A 77 -9.49 -2.07 -15.12
C PRO A 77 -9.29 -0.79 -14.32
N TYR A 78 -8.40 0.07 -14.80
CA TYR A 78 -8.21 1.39 -14.22
C TYR A 78 -9.50 2.20 -14.27
N LEU A 79 -9.65 3.13 -13.34
CA LEU A 79 -10.71 4.14 -13.41
C LEU A 79 -10.53 4.98 -14.69
N SER A 80 -11.59 5.08 -15.48
CA SER A 80 -11.63 5.79 -16.75
C SER A 80 -13.00 6.47 -16.93
N SER A 81 -13.15 7.25 -18.01
CA SER A 81 -14.44 7.86 -18.34
C SER A 81 -15.55 6.84 -18.63
N GLN A 82 -15.20 5.60 -18.99
CA GLN A 82 -16.16 4.53 -19.25
C GLN A 82 -16.76 3.90 -17.98
N ASN A 83 -16.02 3.85 -16.87
CA ASN A 83 -16.48 3.25 -15.59
C ASN A 83 -16.64 4.28 -14.45
N TYR A 84 -16.50 5.58 -14.74
CA TYR A 84 -16.61 6.66 -13.75
C TYR A 84 -17.94 6.63 -12.96
N GLY A 85 -19.02 6.14 -13.57
CA GLY A 85 -20.32 6.02 -12.91
C GLY A 85 -20.34 5.06 -11.71
N GLU A 86 -19.43 4.08 -11.66
CA GLU A 86 -19.37 3.09 -10.57
C GLU A 86 -18.97 3.71 -9.22
N LEU A 87 -18.33 4.88 -9.26
CA LEU A 87 -17.96 5.66 -8.06
C LEU A 87 -19.18 6.09 -7.23
N PHE A 88 -20.35 6.19 -7.85
CA PHE A 88 -21.60 6.63 -7.21
C PHE A 88 -22.53 5.46 -6.86
N SER A 89 -22.00 4.23 -6.84
CA SER A 89 -22.75 3.07 -6.35
C SER A 89 -22.98 3.14 -4.83
N ASN A 90 -23.77 2.20 -4.30
CA ASN A 90 -24.02 2.11 -2.86
C ASN A 90 -22.79 1.67 -2.04
N GLN A 91 -21.65 1.40 -2.69
CA GLN A 91 -20.40 1.04 -2.02
C GLN A 91 -19.67 2.29 -1.53
N ILE A 92 -19.02 2.20 -0.36
CA ILE A 92 -18.17 3.27 0.15
C ILE A 92 -16.82 3.19 -0.55
N ILE A 93 -16.52 4.18 -1.38
CA ILE A 93 -15.27 4.26 -2.16
C ILE A 93 -14.42 5.40 -1.61
N TRP A 94 -13.12 5.16 -1.43
CA TRP A 94 -12.17 6.14 -0.87
C TRP A 94 -11.18 6.57 -1.96
N PHE A 95 -10.99 7.88 -2.10
CA PHE A 95 -9.85 8.41 -2.85
C PHE A 95 -8.64 8.52 -1.94
N VAL A 96 -7.52 7.97 -2.39
CA VAL A 96 -6.24 8.06 -1.69
C VAL A 96 -5.25 8.80 -2.59
N ASP A 97 -5.02 10.08 -2.30
CA ASP A 97 -3.98 10.87 -2.98
C ASP A 97 -2.72 10.90 -2.11
N VAL A 98 -1.60 10.44 -2.69
CA VAL A 98 -0.28 10.43 -2.04
C VAL A 98 0.67 11.47 -2.62
N THR A 99 0.23 12.29 -3.58
CA THR A 99 1.08 13.24 -4.32
C THR A 99 1.84 14.19 -3.40
N ASN A 100 1.20 14.62 -2.31
CA ASN A 100 1.75 15.59 -1.38
C ASN A 100 2.24 14.98 -0.06
N VAL A 101 2.37 13.64 0.02
CA VAL A 101 2.84 12.95 1.23
C VAL A 101 4.31 13.26 1.53
N TYR A 102 5.13 13.41 0.49
CA TYR A 102 6.55 13.74 0.65
C TYR A 102 6.89 14.95 -0.22
N ARG A 103 7.05 16.11 0.43
CA ARG A 103 7.42 17.37 -0.21
C ARG A 103 8.75 17.86 0.34
N VAL A 104 9.57 18.45 -0.52
CA VAL A 104 10.87 19.00 -0.15
C VAL A 104 11.09 20.38 -0.75
N THR A 105 11.78 21.24 -0.01
CA THR A 105 12.36 22.48 -0.52
C THR A 105 13.83 22.27 -0.82
N ILE A 106 14.27 22.71 -1.99
CA ILE A 106 15.66 22.62 -2.42
C ILE A 106 16.34 23.96 -2.12
N HIS A 107 17.52 23.93 -1.50
CA HIS A 107 18.33 25.12 -1.25
C HIS A 107 19.78 24.86 -1.70
N LYS A 108 20.47 25.92 -2.11
CA LYS A 108 21.89 25.87 -2.46
C LYS A 108 22.72 26.23 -1.22
N THR A 109 23.67 25.38 -0.87
CA THR A 109 24.62 25.64 0.21
C THR A 109 25.68 26.66 -0.23
N PHE A 110 26.39 27.24 0.73
CA PHE A 110 27.49 28.17 0.44
C PHE A 110 28.61 27.52 -0.40
N GLU A 111 28.86 26.22 -0.19
CA GLU A 111 29.78 25.40 -0.99
C GLU A 111 29.28 25.09 -2.42
N GLY A 112 28.05 25.49 -2.74
CA GLY A 112 27.45 25.33 -4.07
C GLY A 112 26.62 24.05 -4.26
N ASN A 113 26.54 23.18 -3.26
CA ASN A 113 25.76 21.93 -3.31
C ASN A 113 24.25 22.21 -3.19
N LEU A 114 23.42 21.35 -3.81
CA LEU A 114 21.96 21.40 -3.63
C LEU A 114 21.55 20.43 -2.52
N THR A 115 20.81 20.93 -1.54
CA THR A 115 20.33 20.17 -0.39
C THR A 115 18.80 20.27 -0.29
N THR A 116 18.17 19.17 0.12
CA THR A 116 16.71 19.11 0.27
C THR A 116 16.32 19.16 1.74
N LYS A 117 15.24 19.88 2.05
CA LYS A 117 14.63 19.92 3.38
C LYS A 117 13.17 19.48 3.27
N PRO A 118 12.74 18.48 4.05
CA PRO A 118 11.35 18.03 4.04
C PRO A 118 10.45 19.13 4.58
N ILE A 119 9.27 19.30 3.97
CA ILE A 119 8.25 20.24 4.43
C ILE A 119 6.96 19.50 4.77
N ASN A 120 6.29 19.95 5.82
CA ASN A 120 4.96 19.45 6.15
C ASN A 120 3.93 20.02 5.18
N PHE A 121 2.83 19.29 5.04
CA PHE A 121 1.64 19.83 4.42
C PHE A 121 1.02 20.87 5.35
N HIS A 122 1.00 22.13 4.93
CA HIS A 122 0.26 23.20 5.61
C HIS A 122 -1.06 23.40 4.86
N PHE A 123 -2.18 23.28 5.58
CA PHE A 123 -3.50 23.77 5.17
C PHE A 123 -3.65 25.21 5.63
#